data_AF-A0A7X7Y0R8-F1
#
_entry.id   AF-A0A7X7Y0R8-F1
#
_cell.length_a   1.000
_cell.length_b   1.000
_cell.length_c   1.000
_cell.angle_alpha   90.00
_cell.angle_beta   90.00
_cell.angle_gamma   90.00
#
_symmetry.space_group_name_H-M   'P 1'
#
loop_
_entity.id
_entity.type
_entity.pdbx_description
1 polymer ?
#
loop_
_entity_poly.entity_id
_entity_poly.type
_entity_poly.pdbx_seq_one_letter_code
_entity_poly.pdbx_strand_id
1 'polypeptide(L)'
;METRMERYKRIRKERFIRRSKAFVILILIIGMTYGLIEVNKSIKDLNLINNDNLIGIDMKNRTVDFLGKSYQVDFNIIKDLIKP
;
A
#
# COMPACT_ATOMS: atom_id res chain seq x y z
N MET A 1 23.52 -32.78 14.21
CA MET A 1 22.05 -32.87 14.17
C MET A 1 21.53 -31.59 14.78
N GLU A 2 20.86 -30.73 14.01
CA GLU A 2 20.41 -29.42 14.52
C GLU A 2 19.35 -29.63 15.61
N THR A 3 19.51 -28.98 16.76
CA THR A 3 18.56 -29.17 17.86
C THR A 3 17.23 -28.48 17.52
N ARG A 4 16.12 -29.02 18.05
CA ARG A 4 14.79 -28.41 17.88
C ARG A 4 14.79 -26.92 18.22
N MET A 5 15.54 -26.54 19.26
CA MET A 5 15.63 -25.16 19.74
C MET A 5 16.32 -24.21 18.74
N GLU A 6 17.39 -24.65 18.08
CA GLU A 6 18.10 -23.87 17.05
C GLU A 6 17.23 -23.63 15.82
N ARG A 7 16.47 -24.65 15.39
CA ARG A 7 15.49 -24.52 14.30
C ARG A 7 14.42 -23.46 14.60
N TYR A 8 13.85 -23.47 15.81
CA TYR A 8 12.85 -22.46 16.19
C TYR A 8 13.42 -21.04 16.21
N LYS A 9 14.65 -20.84 16.70
CA LYS A 9 15.31 -19.53 16.68
C LYS A 9 15.51 -19.02 15.25
N ARG A 10 15.94 -19.89 14.33
CA ARG A 10 16.12 -19.57 12.91
C ARG A 10 14.81 -19.16 12.25
N ILE A 11 13.76 -19.96 12.40
CA ILE A 11 12.43 -19.69 11.84
C ILE A 11 11.87 -18.36 12.37
N ARG A 12 12.05 -18.07 13.66
CA ARG A 12 11.58 -16.81 14.26
C ARG A 12 12.30 -15.60 13.65
N LYS A 13 13.62 -15.68 13.45
CA LYS A 13 14.42 -14.62 12.82
C LYS A 13 13.99 -14.39 11.37
N GLU A 14 13.80 -15.45 10.60
CA GLU A 14 13.36 -15.35 9.20
C GLU A 14 11.94 -14.80 9.05
N ARG A 15 11.02 -15.16 9.95
CA ARG A 15 9.68 -14.55 9.98
C ARG A 15 9.75 -13.07 10.33
N PHE A 16 10.58 -12.69 11.31
CA PHE A 16 10.76 -11.29 11.67
C PHE A 16 11.28 -10.47 10.49
N ILE A 17 12.34 -10.91 9.83
CA ILE A 17 12.89 -10.22 8.64
C ILE A 17 11.83 -10.07 7.54
N ARG A 18 11.06 -11.13 7.24
CA ARG A 18 9.97 -11.07 6.26
C ARG A 18 8.91 -10.03 6.63
N ARG A 19 8.47 -10.02 7.90
CA ARG A 19 7.49 -9.04 8.40
C ARG A 19 8.04 -7.61 8.38
N SER A 20 9.30 -7.41 8.75
CA SER A 20 9.95 -6.10 8.70
C SER A 20 10.04 -5.57 7.27
N LYS A 21 10.38 -6.41 6.29
CA LYS A 21 10.37 -6.02 4.87
C LYS A 21 8.97 -5.58 4.42
N ALA A 22 7.94 -6.36 4.74
CA ALA A 22 6.55 -6.01 4.42
C ALA A 22 6.12 -4.69 5.10
N PHE A 23 6.53 -4.49 6.36
CA PHE A 23 6.25 -3.26 7.11
C PHE A 23 6.91 -2.02 6.49
N VAL A 24 8.16 -2.13 6.03
CA VAL A 24 8.85 -1.05 5.31
C VAL A 24 8.12 -0.70 4.02
N ILE A 25 7.72 -1.70 3.23
CA ILE A 25 6.94 -1.49 1.99
C ILE A 25 5.61 -0.79 2.31
N LEU A 26 4.92 -1.22 3.37
CA LEU A 26 3.67 -0.60 3.81
C LEU A 26 3.85 0.88 4.16
N ILE A 27 4.90 1.23 4.91
CA ILE A 27 5.21 2.63 5.25
C ILE A 27 5.46 3.44 3.98
N LEU A 28 6.21 2.92 3.02
CA LEU A 28 6.48 3.61 1.76
C LEU A 28 5.19 3.88 0.98
N ILE A 29 4.29 2.90 0.91
CA ILE A 29 2.98 3.04 0.26
C ILE A 29 2.14 4.12 0.96
N ILE A 30 2.11 4.12 2.29
CA ILE A 30 1.39 5.13 3.09
C ILE A 30 1.97 6.52 2.81
N GLY A 31 3.29 6.68 2.88
CA GLY A 31 3.97 7.95 2.63
C GLY A 31 3.72 8.50 1.22
N MET A 32 3.78 7.62 0.21
CA MET A 32 3.47 7.99 -1.17
C MET A 32 2.01 8.45 -1.32
N THR A 33 1.07 7.70 -0.74
CA THR A 33 -0.36 8.02 -0.78
C THR A 33 -0.63 9.37 -0.10
N TYR A 34 -0.03 9.60 1.06
CA TYR A 34 -0.16 10.86 1.78
C TYR A 34 0.40 12.05 0.98
N GLY A 35 1.60 11.90 0.41
CA GLY A 35 2.20 12.95 -0.42
C GLY A 35 1.32 13.30 -1.63
N LEU A 36 0.73 12.30 -2.29
CA LEU A 36 -0.18 12.53 -3.40
C LEU A 36 -1.46 13.26 -2.98
N ILE A 37 -2.03 12.93 -1.81
CA ILE A 37 -3.19 13.63 -1.27
C ILE A 37 -2.87 15.11 -1.01
N GLU A 38 -1.70 15.40 -0.44
CA GLU A 38 -1.30 16.77 -0.13
C GLU A 38 -1.05 17.61 -1.39
N VAL A 39 -0.41 17.01 -2.41
CA VAL A 39 -0.27 17.65 -3.73
C VAL A 39 -1.65 17.87 -4.35
N ASN A 40 -2.56 16.91 -4.22
CA ASN A 40 -3.92 17.03 -4.74
C ASN A 40 -4.66 18.21 -4.11
N LYS A 41 -4.55 18.36 -2.79
CA LYS A 41 -5.11 19.48 -2.04
C LYS A 41 -4.50 20.80 -2.48
N SER A 42 -3.18 20.85 -2.64
CA SER A 42 -2.47 22.06 -3.09
C SER A 42 -2.90 22.51 -4.50
N ILE A 43 -3.12 21.58 -5.42
CA ILE A 43 -3.61 21.89 -6.78
C ILE A 43 -5.04 22.47 -6.73
N LYS A 44 -5.92 21.89 -5.91
CA LYS A 44 -7.28 22.39 -5.68
C LYS A 44 -7.27 23.81 -5.11
N ASP A 45 -6.45 24.03 -4.08
CA ASP A 45 -6.36 25.31 -3.40
C ASP A 45 -5.82 26.42 -4.31
N LEU A 46 -4.90 26.09 -5.21
CA LEU A 46 -4.32 27.02 -6.19
C LEU A 46 -5.16 27.17 -7.47
N ASN A 47 -6.25 26.40 -7.60
CA ASN A 47 -7.18 26.41 -8.75
C ASN A 47 -6.45 26.28 -10.10
N LEU A 48 -5.33 25.54 -10.12
CA LEU A 48 -4.40 25.50 -11.25
C LEU A 48 -4.90 24.61 -12.41
N ILE A 49 -5.76 23.63 -12.14
CA ILE A 49 -6.16 22.58 -13.11
C ILE A 49 -7.60 22.13 -12.85
N ASN A 50 -8.44 22.05 -13.89
CA ASN A 50 -9.85 21.61 -13.80
C ASN A 50 -10.06 20.10 -13.54
N ASN A 51 -8.99 19.29 -13.63
CA ASN A 51 -9.04 17.84 -13.41
C ASN A 51 -7.95 17.48 -12.41
N ASP A 52 -8.36 17.46 -11.15
CA ASP A 52 -7.57 17.69 -9.94
C ASP A 52 -7.57 16.47 -9.01
N ASN A 53 -7.79 15.27 -9.56
CA ASN A 53 -7.78 14.02 -8.81
C ASN A 53 -6.56 13.19 -9.22
N LEU A 54 -5.41 13.54 -8.65
CA LEU A 54 -4.17 12.75 -8.70
C LEU A 54 -4.31 11.43 -7.95
N ILE A 55 -5.11 11.40 -6.89
CA ILE A 55 -5.44 10.18 -6.18
C ILE A 55 -6.83 10.29 -5.55
N GLY A 56 -7.67 9.27 -5.77
CA GLY A 56 -9.00 9.15 -5.18
C GLY A 56 -9.33 7.68 -4.97
N ILE A 57 -9.83 7.31 -3.80
CA ILE A 57 -10.23 5.92 -3.52
C ILE A 57 -11.74 5.92 -3.29
N ASP A 58 -12.48 5.31 -4.20
CA ASP A 58 -13.91 5.05 -4.07
C ASP A 58 -14.13 3.57 -3.76
N MET A 59 -14.31 3.27 -2.48
CA MET A 59 -14.60 1.92 -2.00
C MET A 59 -15.97 1.40 -2.42
N LYS A 60 -16.94 2.29 -2.73
CA LYS A 60 -18.29 1.91 -3.14
C LYS A 60 -18.27 1.36 -4.57
N ASN A 61 -17.56 2.05 -5.45
CA ASN A 61 -17.41 1.64 -6.86
C ASN A 61 -16.19 0.74 -7.09
N ARG A 62 -15.38 0.50 -6.04
CA ARG A 62 -14.11 -0.23 -6.09
C ARG A 62 -13.16 0.34 -7.15
N THR A 63 -13.14 1.67 -7.25
CA THR A 63 -12.30 2.39 -8.19
C THR A 63 -11.24 3.17 -7.44
N VAL A 64 -10.04 3.21 -8.01
CA VAL A 64 -8.95 4.07 -7.59
C VAL A 64 -8.64 4.99 -8.74
N ASP A 65 -8.91 6.27 -8.55
CA ASP A 65 -8.44 7.32 -9.44
C ASP A 65 -6.97 7.57 -9.13
N PHE A 66 -6.13 7.54 -10.16
CA PHE A 66 -4.71 7.78 -10.06
C PHE A 66 -4.23 8.55 -11.29
N LEU A 67 -3.61 9.70 -11.06
CA LEU A 67 -3.09 10.60 -12.10
C LEU A 67 -4.13 10.93 -13.18
N GLY A 68 -5.38 11.22 -12.78
CA GLY A 68 -6.48 11.56 -13.69
C GLY A 68 -7.07 10.37 -14.47
N LYS A 69 -6.68 9.13 -14.15
CA LYS A 69 -7.28 7.91 -14.71
C LYS A 69 -7.93 7.09 -13.62
N SER A 70 -9.13 6.56 -13.88
CA SER A 70 -9.82 5.65 -12.98
C SER A 70 -9.43 4.20 -13.27
N TYR A 71 -8.99 3.48 -12.25
CA TYR A 71 -8.65 2.06 -12.30
C TYR A 71 -9.62 1.28 -11.44
N GLN A 72 -10.12 0.15 -11.94
CA GLN A 72 -10.97 -0.73 -11.15
C GLN A 72 -10.08 -1.69 -10.33
N VAL A 73 -10.31 -1.72 -9.03
CA VAL A 73 -9.52 -2.55 -8.11
C VAL A 73 -10.35 -3.76 -7.69
N ASP A 74 -9.88 -4.94 -8.09
CA ASP A 74 -10.42 -6.18 -7.55
C ASP A 74 -9.76 -6.51 -6.20
N PHE A 75 -10.51 -6.30 -5.12
CA PHE A 75 -10.08 -6.63 -3.76
C PHE A 75 -9.84 -8.13 -3.54
N ASN A 76 -10.26 -9.01 -4.46
CA ASN A 76 -9.92 -10.44 -4.41
C ASN A 76 -8.40 -10.67 -4.53
N ILE A 77 -7.68 -9.80 -5.26
CA ILE A 77 -6.21 -9.88 -5.41
C ILE A 77 -5.51 -9.73 -4.04
N ILE A 78 -6.06 -8.87 -3.17
CA ILE A 78 -5.51 -8.65 -1.82
C ILE A 78 -5.73 -9.88 -0.94
N LYS A 79 -6.84 -10.59 -1.10
CA LYS A 79 -7.11 -11.85 -0.37
C LYS A 79 -6.09 -12.93 -0.69
N ASP A 80 -5.65 -13.03 -1.94
CA ASP A 80 -4.65 -14.03 -2.34
C ASP A 80 -3.23 -13.65 -1.90
N LEU A 81 -2.92 -12.35 -1.74
CA LEU A 81 -1.68 -11.87 -1.14
C LEU A 81 -1.58 -12.06 0.38
N ILE A 82 -2.73 -12.17 1.07
CA ILE A 82 -2.81 -12.34 2.53
C ILE A 82 -2.98 -13.82 2.93
N LYS A 83 -3.21 -14.73 1.98
CA LYS A 83 -3.25 -16.17 2.27
C LYS A 83 -1.89 -16.64 2.83
N PRO A 84 -1.88 -17.40 3.95
CA PRO A 84 -0.68 -17.83 4.63
C PRO A 84 0.16 -18.85 3.85
#